data_AF-A0A1I1VQS3-F1
#
_entry.id   AF-A0A1I1VQS3-F1
#
_cell.length_a   1.000
_cell.length_b   1.000
_cell.length_c   1.000
_cell.angle_alpha   90.00
_cell.angle_beta   90.00
_cell.angle_gamma   90.00
#
_symmetry.space_group_name_H-M   'P 1'
#
loop_
_entity.id
_entity.type
_entity.pdbx_description
1 polymer ?
#
loop_
_entity_poly.entity_id
_entity_poly.type
_entity_poly.pdbx_seq_one_letter_code
_entity_poly.pdbx_strand_id
1 'polypeptide(L)'
;MKRHWDRTVPVDVDALAHAAGVRVKPVQSIPGADSASGCYEVDAGGEGTIRYVLSEPLVRRRFITAHELGHHVLGHASSKETVFRDDPSHFSSHATDPREREANQFAAEVLMPELAIRYFIQEKGITDLAELARKMQVSQVAMKYRLKNLGWLT
;
A
#
# COMPACT_ATOMS: atom_id res chain seq x y z
N MET A 1 -3.76 -5.49 -14.00
CA MET A 1 -2.88 -4.37 -13.60
C MET A 1 -2.19 -3.59 -14.73
N LYS A 2 -2.63 -3.66 -16.00
CA LYS A 2 -2.00 -2.89 -17.12
C LYS A 2 -2.60 -1.51 -17.42
N ARG A 3 -3.71 -1.12 -16.79
CA ARG A 3 -4.56 -0.01 -17.29
C ARG A 3 -4.41 1.35 -16.61
N HIS A 4 -3.65 1.49 -15.51
CA HIS A 4 -3.68 2.73 -14.71
C HIS A 4 -2.32 3.24 -14.19
N TRP A 5 -1.19 2.61 -14.54
CA TRP A 5 0.12 3.13 -14.14
C TRP A 5 0.85 3.78 -15.32
N ASP A 6 1.19 5.05 -15.16
CA ASP A 6 1.86 5.94 -16.13
C ASP A 6 3.39 5.70 -16.22
N ARG A 7 3.90 4.64 -15.57
CA ARG A 7 5.33 4.29 -15.45
C ARG A 7 6.15 5.27 -14.63
N THR A 8 5.52 6.22 -13.94
CA THR A 8 6.23 7.12 -13.02
C THR A 8 6.36 6.46 -11.65
N VAL A 9 7.47 6.74 -10.98
CA VAL A 9 7.69 6.37 -9.59
C VAL A 9 8.17 7.61 -8.84
N PRO A 10 7.72 7.83 -7.60
CA PRO A 10 6.80 6.98 -6.84
C PRO A 10 5.35 7.04 -7.38
N VAL A 11 4.64 5.91 -7.36
CA VAL A 11 3.25 5.81 -7.84
C VAL A 11 2.34 6.74 -7.04
N ASP A 12 1.49 7.53 -7.69
CA ASP A 12 0.51 8.38 -7.00
C ASP A 12 -0.70 7.53 -6.57
N VAL A 13 -0.67 7.06 -5.33
CA VAL A 13 -1.71 6.18 -4.78
C VAL A 13 -3.04 6.91 -4.54
N ASP A 14 -2.99 8.21 -4.24
CA ASP A 14 -4.20 9.02 -4.04
C ASP A 14 -4.89 9.23 -5.38
N ALA A 15 -4.13 9.51 -6.44
CA ALA A 15 -4.68 9.58 -7.80
C ALA A 15 -5.30 8.25 -8.24
N LEU A 16 -4.67 7.11 -7.91
CA LEU A 16 -5.24 5.79 -8.18
C LEU A 16 -6.54 5.54 -7.42
N ALA A 17 -6.61 5.92 -6.14
CA ALA A 17 -7.83 5.80 -5.35
C ALA A 17 -8.96 6.67 -5.93
N HIS A 18 -8.69 7.93 -6.26
CA HIS A 18 -9.66 8.81 -6.90
C HIS A 18 -10.15 8.27 -8.25
N ALA A 19 -9.25 7.73 -9.07
CA ALA A 19 -9.59 7.09 -10.34
C ALA A 19 -10.46 5.83 -10.16
N ALA A 20 -10.35 5.15 -9.01
CA ALA A 20 -11.21 4.03 -8.63
C ALA A 20 -12.56 4.47 -8.01
N GLY A 21 -12.83 5.78 -7.92
CA GLY A 21 -14.05 6.30 -7.29
C GLY A 21 -14.00 6.28 -5.75
N VAL A 22 -12.80 6.25 -5.17
CA VAL A 22 -12.58 6.23 -3.72
C VAL A 22 -11.99 7.56 -3.27
N ARG A 23 -12.60 8.17 -2.25
CA ARG A 23 -12.07 9.40 -1.63
C ARG A 23 -10.93 9.06 -0.68
N VAL A 24 -9.87 9.86 -0.66
CA VAL A 24 -8.81 9.76 0.34
C VAL A 24 -8.88 10.97 1.27
N LYS A 25 -8.93 10.74 2.58
CA LYS A 25 -9.06 11.80 3.58
C LYS A 25 -8.02 11.67 4.70
N PRO A 26 -7.10 12.63 4.87
CA PRO A 26 -6.30 12.71 6.08
C PRO A 26 -7.17 13.02 7.30
N VAL A 27 -6.88 12.37 8.44
CA VAL A 27 -7.56 12.62 9.72
C VAL A 27 -6.56 12.72 10.88
N GLN A 28 -6.93 13.35 11.99
CA GLN A 28 -6.07 13.38 13.20
C GLN A 28 -6.08 12.05 13.96
N SER A 29 -7.22 11.36 13.94
CA SER A 29 -7.43 10.04 14.52
C SER A 29 -8.57 9.33 13.79
N ILE A 30 -8.65 8.01 13.94
CA ILE A 30 -9.76 7.21 13.43
C ILE A 30 -10.87 7.19 14.50
N PRO A 31 -12.08 7.69 14.22
CA PRO A 31 -13.16 7.69 15.19
C PRO A 31 -13.50 6.29 15.67
N GLY A 32 -13.48 6.08 16.99
CA GLY A 32 -13.81 4.78 17.60
C GLY A 32 -12.67 3.75 17.57
N ALA A 33 -11.49 4.10 17.05
CA ALA A 33 -10.33 3.21 16.97
C ALA A 33 -9.03 3.98 17.25
N ASP A 34 -8.74 4.26 18.52
CA ASP A 34 -7.62 5.12 18.95
C ASP A 34 -6.23 4.60 18.54
N SER A 35 -6.10 3.30 18.23
CA SER A 35 -4.86 2.65 17.81
C SER A 35 -4.74 2.44 16.29
N ALA A 36 -5.78 2.77 15.52
CA ALA A 36 -5.81 2.56 14.08
C ALA A 36 -5.05 3.68 13.35
N SER A 37 -4.28 3.27 12.34
CA SER A 37 -3.52 4.18 11.47
C SER A 37 -4.30 4.52 10.19
N GLY A 38 -5.33 3.74 9.86
CA GLY A 38 -6.24 3.99 8.75
C GLY A 38 -7.51 3.15 8.82
N CYS A 39 -8.44 3.42 7.91
CA CYS A 39 -9.63 2.62 7.69
C CYS A 39 -10.22 2.83 6.29
N TYR A 40 -11.11 1.91 5.90
CA TYR A 40 -11.90 1.98 4.68
C TYR A 40 -13.39 1.78 4.96
N GLU A 41 -14.19 2.78 4.59
CA GLU A 41 -15.63 2.79 4.80
C GLU A 41 -16.38 3.02 3.48
N VAL A 42 -17.53 2.37 3.33
CA VAL A 42 -18.47 2.60 2.23
C VAL A 42 -19.72 3.23 2.82
N ASP A 43 -20.13 4.39 2.31
CA ASP A 43 -21.35 5.04 2.77
C ASP A 43 -22.62 4.38 2.20
N ALA A 44 -23.80 4.81 2.66
CA ALA A 44 -25.08 4.26 2.21
C ALA A 44 -25.35 4.50 0.70
N GLY A 45 -24.62 5.42 0.07
CA GLY A 45 -24.67 5.68 -1.37
C GLY A 45 -23.73 4.77 -2.18
N GLY A 46 -22.93 3.92 -1.51
CA GLY A 46 -21.96 3.05 -2.16
C GLY A 46 -20.60 3.72 -2.43
N GLU A 47 -20.36 4.93 -1.93
CA GLU A 47 -19.11 5.65 -2.18
C GLU A 47 -18.05 5.30 -1.12
N GLY A 48 -16.89 4.84 -1.58
CA GLY A 48 -15.77 4.45 -0.73
C GLY A 48 -14.99 5.65 -0.20
N THR A 49 -14.57 5.60 1.06
CA THR A 49 -13.66 6.59 1.67
C THR A 49 -12.56 5.89 2.45
N ILE A 50 -11.32 6.18 2.07
CA ILE A 50 -10.10 5.80 2.78
C ILE A 50 -9.71 6.93 3.71
N ARG A 51 -9.35 6.59 4.94
CA ARG A 51 -8.78 7.51 5.92
C ARG A 51 -7.41 7.03 6.36
N TYR A 52 -6.48 7.95 6.52
CA TYR A 52 -5.20 7.69 7.18
C TYR A 52 -4.91 8.76 8.22
N VAL A 53 -4.18 8.38 9.27
CA VAL A 53 -3.79 9.29 10.34
C VAL A 53 -2.64 10.20 9.90
N LEU A 54 -2.82 11.51 10.10
CA LEU A 54 -1.89 12.58 9.69
C LEU A 54 -0.55 12.57 10.43
N SER A 55 -0.43 11.91 11.56
CA SER A 55 0.84 11.78 12.29
C SER A 55 1.72 10.64 11.76
N GLU A 56 1.19 9.74 10.93
CA GLU A 56 1.97 8.64 10.37
C GLU A 56 3.06 9.14 9.40
N PRO A 57 4.22 8.47 9.29
CA PRO A 57 5.22 8.78 8.27
C PRO A 57 4.65 8.64 6.85
N LEU A 58 5.17 9.42 5.89
CA LEU A 58 4.71 9.43 4.50
C LEU A 58 4.66 8.02 3.89
N VAL A 59 5.71 7.22 4.08
CA VAL A 59 5.78 5.85 3.53
C VAL A 59 4.67 4.94 4.08
N ARG A 60 4.25 5.16 5.33
CA ARG A 60 3.14 4.42 5.95
C ARG A 60 1.79 4.89 5.44
N ARG A 61 1.57 6.21 5.33
CA ARG A 61 0.32 6.74 4.72
C ARG A 61 0.09 6.18 3.33
N ARG A 62 1.16 6.12 2.52
CA ARG A 62 1.13 5.54 1.18
C ARG A 62 0.77 4.05 1.21
N PHE A 63 1.38 3.28 2.12
CA PHE A 63 1.06 1.87 2.31
C PHE A 63 -0.39 1.65 2.75
N ILE A 64 -0.85 2.36 3.78
CA ILE A 64 -2.22 2.31 4.29
C ILE A 64 -3.21 2.62 3.16
N THR A 65 -2.98 3.70 2.42
CA THR A 65 -3.87 4.09 1.31
C THR A 65 -3.91 3.01 0.23
N ALA A 66 -2.76 2.41 -0.12
CA ALA A 66 -2.71 1.33 -1.11
C ALA A 66 -3.38 0.04 -0.61
N HIS A 67 -3.23 -0.27 0.68
CA HIS A 67 -3.83 -1.43 1.33
C HIS A 67 -5.36 -1.31 1.37
N GLU A 68 -5.88 -0.17 1.82
CA GLU A 68 -7.32 0.11 1.82
C GLU A 68 -7.91 0.14 0.40
N LEU A 69 -7.16 0.70 -0.56
CA LEU A 69 -7.56 0.63 -1.97
C LEU A 69 -7.63 -0.81 -2.46
N GLY A 70 -6.75 -1.69 -1.97
CA GLY A 70 -6.81 -3.13 -2.21
C GLY A 70 -8.12 -3.74 -1.72
N HIS A 71 -8.57 -3.43 -0.50
CA HIS A 71 -9.87 -3.86 0.00
C HIS A 71 -11.02 -3.44 -0.92
N HIS A 72 -11.02 -2.18 -1.37
CA HIS A 72 -12.03 -1.70 -2.31
C HIS A 72 -12.01 -2.47 -3.64
N VAL A 73 -10.84 -2.53 -4.30
CA VAL A 73 -10.70 -3.11 -5.65
C VAL A 73 -10.97 -4.61 -5.67
N LEU A 74 -10.66 -5.32 -4.58
CA LEU A 74 -10.88 -6.76 -4.44
C LEU A 74 -12.30 -7.10 -3.95
N GLY A 75 -13.14 -6.10 -3.67
CA GLY A 75 -14.52 -6.31 -3.21
C GLY A 75 -14.60 -6.84 -1.78
N HIS A 76 -13.62 -6.53 -0.94
CA HIS A 76 -13.68 -6.84 0.49
C HIS A 76 -14.71 -5.95 1.18
N ALA A 77 -15.37 -6.48 2.21
CA ALA A 77 -16.21 -5.65 3.08
C ALA A 77 -15.37 -4.54 3.73
N SER A 78 -16.03 -3.44 4.13
CA SER A 78 -15.42 -2.30 4.82
C SER A 78 -14.45 -2.74 5.93
N SER A 79 -13.22 -2.22 5.91
CA SER A 79 -12.22 -2.46 6.95
C SER A 79 -12.43 -1.41 8.04
N LYS A 80 -12.81 -1.86 9.24
CA LYS A 80 -13.11 -0.94 10.34
C LYS A 80 -11.85 -0.49 11.08
N GLU A 81 -10.79 -1.28 11.05
CA GLU A 81 -9.57 -1.01 11.82
C GLU A 81 -8.32 -1.54 11.11
N THR A 82 -7.56 -0.65 10.48
CA THR A 82 -6.22 -0.97 10.01
C THR A 82 -5.21 -0.46 11.02
N VAL A 83 -4.71 -1.38 11.84
CA VAL A 83 -3.61 -1.12 12.77
C VAL A 83 -2.32 -1.44 12.03
N PHE A 84 -1.60 -0.42 11.55
CA PHE A 84 -0.32 -0.62 10.90
C PHE A 84 0.82 -0.31 11.86
N ARG A 85 1.48 -1.35 12.38
CA ARG A 85 2.77 -1.20 13.06
C ARG A 85 3.87 -1.58 12.07
N ASP A 86 5.08 -1.04 12.20
CA ASP A 86 6.28 -1.52 11.46
C ASP A 86 6.70 -2.94 11.94
N ASP A 87 5.73 -3.79 12.30
CA ASP A 87 5.95 -5.18 12.60
C ASP A 87 6.05 -5.96 11.28
N PRO A 88 7.11 -6.78 11.09
CA PRO A 88 7.26 -7.64 9.93
C PRO A 88 6.03 -8.51 9.64
N SER A 89 5.22 -8.83 10.66
CA SER A 89 3.98 -9.59 10.51
C SER A 89 2.97 -8.93 9.58
N HIS A 90 2.87 -7.59 9.55
CA HIS A 90 1.94 -6.84 8.69
C HIS A 90 2.36 -6.83 7.21
N PHE A 91 3.63 -7.08 6.91
CA PHE A 91 4.14 -7.21 5.53
C PHE A 91 4.26 -8.67 5.07
N SER A 92 4.12 -9.60 6.01
CA SER A 92 4.28 -11.02 5.77
C SER A 92 2.94 -11.69 5.49
N SER A 93 3.01 -12.84 4.83
CA SER A 93 1.91 -13.80 4.68
C SER A 93 1.35 -14.36 6.01
N HIS A 94 1.70 -13.82 7.17
CA HIS A 94 1.22 -14.30 8.48
C HIS A 94 -0.09 -13.67 8.94
N ALA A 95 -0.67 -12.71 8.19
CA ALA A 95 -2.07 -12.34 8.42
C ALA A 95 -2.95 -13.59 8.26
N THR A 96 -3.70 -13.93 9.30
CA THR A 96 -4.56 -15.13 9.33
C THR A 96 -5.77 -14.99 8.42
N ASP A 97 -6.24 -13.75 8.18
CA ASP A 97 -7.31 -13.46 7.23
C ASP A 97 -6.74 -13.38 5.80
N PRO A 98 -7.22 -14.21 4.86
CA PRO A 98 -6.85 -14.14 3.44
C PRO A 98 -7.03 -12.75 2.83
N ARG A 99 -8.06 -12.00 3.24
CA ARG A 99 -8.39 -10.67 2.69
C ARG A 99 -7.30 -9.65 3.00
N GLU A 100 -6.76 -9.68 4.21
CA GLU A 100 -5.63 -8.84 4.64
C GLU A 100 -4.37 -9.18 3.85
N ARG A 101 -4.14 -10.47 3.56
CA ARG A 101 -3.02 -10.90 2.73
C ARG A 101 -3.15 -10.41 1.30
N GLU A 102 -4.34 -10.48 0.72
CA GLU A 102 -4.63 -9.99 -0.63
C GLU A 102 -4.50 -8.46 -0.71
N ALA A 103 -4.99 -7.72 0.28
CA ALA A 103 -4.82 -6.27 0.38
C ALA A 103 -3.35 -5.85 0.53
N ASN A 104 -2.57 -6.57 1.36
CA ASN A 104 -1.13 -6.35 1.48
C ASN A 104 -0.38 -6.63 0.17
N GLN A 105 -0.72 -7.72 -0.51
CA GLN A 105 -0.13 -8.06 -1.80
C GLN A 105 -0.46 -7.00 -2.84
N PHE A 106 -1.72 -6.54 -2.89
CA PHE A 106 -2.15 -5.46 -3.77
C PHE A 106 -1.36 -4.17 -3.50
N ALA A 107 -1.23 -3.77 -2.23
CA ALA A 107 -0.47 -2.59 -1.83
C ALA A 107 1.00 -2.67 -2.29
N ALA A 108 1.64 -3.83 -2.07
CA ALA A 108 3.01 -4.07 -2.50
C ALA A 108 3.17 -4.01 -4.03
N GLU A 109 2.21 -4.55 -4.78
CA GLU A 109 2.24 -4.53 -6.25
C GLU A 109 2.00 -3.13 -6.82
N VAL A 110 1.11 -2.34 -6.22
CA VAL A 110 0.84 -0.95 -6.62
C VAL A 110 2.04 -0.06 -6.31
N LEU A 111 2.57 -0.11 -5.08
CA LEU A 111 3.65 0.77 -4.64
C LEU A 111 5.01 0.37 -5.19
N MET A 112 5.21 -0.91 -5.49
CA MET A 112 6.45 -1.44 -6.02
C MET A 112 6.20 -2.30 -7.27
N PRO A 113 5.82 -1.67 -8.40
CA PRO A 113 5.54 -2.39 -9.63
C PRO A 113 6.77 -3.16 -10.12
N GLU A 114 6.56 -4.41 -10.54
CA GLU A 114 7.66 -5.29 -10.96
C GLU A 114 8.45 -4.69 -12.13
N LEU A 115 7.78 -4.03 -13.08
CA LEU A 115 8.47 -3.40 -14.22
C LEU A 115 9.41 -2.27 -13.77
N ALA A 116 9.05 -1.49 -12.74
CA ALA A 116 9.93 -0.45 -12.20
C ALA A 116 11.13 -1.06 -11.48
N ILE A 117 10.91 -2.12 -10.68
CA ILE A 117 11.99 -2.84 -10.01
C ILE A 117 12.97 -3.40 -11.05
N ARG A 118 12.45 -4.13 -12.06
CA ARG A 118 13.25 -4.69 -13.15
C ARG A 118 14.05 -3.60 -13.86
N TYR A 119 13.41 -2.48 -14.20
CA TYR A 119 14.09 -1.34 -14.83
C TYR A 119 15.24 -0.81 -13.97
N PHE A 120 15.02 -0.57 -12.67
CA PHE A 120 16.09 -0.06 -11.81
C PHE A 120 17.25 -1.05 -11.66
N ILE A 121 16.95 -2.33 -11.48
CA ILE A 121 18.00 -3.34 -11.27
C ILE A 121 18.75 -3.62 -12.57
N GLN A 122 18.04 -3.92 -13.66
CA GLN A 122 18.64 -4.43 -14.89
C GLN A 122 19.14 -3.32 -15.80
N GLU A 123 18.37 -2.24 -15.96
CA GLU A 123 18.70 -1.15 -16.90
C GLU A 123 19.50 -0.02 -16.24
N LYS A 124 19.32 0.20 -14.93
CA LYS A 124 20.04 1.24 -14.17
C LYS A 124 21.13 0.70 -13.25
N GLY A 125 21.22 -0.62 -13.07
CA GLY A 125 22.25 -1.25 -12.21
C GLY A 125 22.07 -0.96 -10.71
N ILE A 126 20.88 -0.56 -10.27
CA ILE A 126 20.61 -0.15 -8.88
C ILE A 126 20.16 -1.36 -8.09
N THR A 127 21.06 -1.89 -7.26
CA THR A 127 20.83 -3.08 -6.43
C THR A 127 20.78 -2.75 -4.93
N ASP A 128 21.11 -1.52 -4.54
CA ASP A 128 21.04 -1.09 -3.15
C ASP A 128 19.58 -1.03 -2.65
N LEU A 129 19.31 -1.75 -1.57
CA LEU A 129 17.96 -1.88 -0.99
C LEU A 129 17.40 -0.52 -0.55
N ALA A 130 18.23 0.31 0.08
CA ALA A 130 17.80 1.60 0.62
C ALA A 130 17.52 2.59 -0.53
N GLU A 131 18.31 2.57 -1.60
CA GLU A 131 18.08 3.38 -2.77
C GLU A 131 16.78 2.99 -3.49
N LEU A 132 16.54 1.69 -3.71
CA LEU A 132 15.28 1.21 -4.30
C LEU A 132 14.07 1.64 -3.47
N ALA A 133 14.13 1.43 -2.15
CA ALA A 133 13.06 1.83 -1.24
C ALA A 133 12.81 3.35 -1.27
N ARG A 134 13.87 4.16 -1.32
CA ARG A 134 13.80 5.63 -1.42
C ARG A 134 13.16 6.06 -2.74
N LYS A 135 13.52 5.47 -3.88
CA LYS A 135 12.94 5.82 -5.19
C LYS A 135 11.45 5.49 -5.29
N MET A 136 10.99 4.42 -4.65
CA MET A 136 9.58 4.02 -4.65
C MET A 136 8.79 4.59 -3.46
N GLN A 137 9.46 5.33 -2.56
CA GLN A 137 8.88 5.88 -1.33
C GLN A 137 8.16 4.83 -0.47
N VAL A 138 8.85 3.73 -0.21
CA VAL A 138 8.40 2.64 0.69
C VAL A 138 9.42 2.41 1.80
N SER A 139 9.06 1.64 2.82
CA SER A 139 10.03 1.20 3.84
C SER A 139 11.03 0.19 3.25
N GLN A 140 12.24 0.14 3.82
CA GLN A 140 13.24 -0.88 3.42
C GLN A 140 12.74 -2.31 3.70
N VAL A 141 11.91 -2.47 4.74
CA VAL A 141 11.26 -3.75 5.07
C VAL A 141 10.34 -4.18 3.94
N ALA A 142 9.43 -3.31 3.49
CA ALA A 142 8.51 -3.60 2.38
C ALA A 142 9.27 -3.91 1.08
N MET A 143 10.31 -3.12 0.77
CA MET A 143 11.17 -3.37 -0.39
C MET A 143 11.86 -4.73 -0.31
N LYS A 144 12.40 -5.11 0.85
CA LYS A 144 13.07 -6.40 1.04
C LYS A 144 12.11 -7.57 0.78
N TYR A 145 10.90 -7.51 1.31
CA TYR A 145 9.87 -8.52 1.05
C TYR A 145 9.49 -8.58 -0.43
N ARG A 146 9.30 -7.42 -1.06
CA ARG A 146 8.97 -7.37 -2.49
C ARG A 146 10.06 -8.00 -3.36
N LEU A 147 11.33 -7.69 -3.07
CA LEU A 147 12.46 -8.27 -3.80
C LEU A 147 12.57 -9.79 -3.57
N LYS A 148 12.32 -10.29 -2.35
CA LYS A 148 12.22 -11.74 -2.09
C LYS A 148 11.10 -12.38 -2.90
N ASN A 149 9.90 -11.81 -2.88
CA ASN A 149 8.73 -12.34 -3.60
C ASN A 149 8.94 -12.36 -5.12
N LEU A 150 9.74 -11.42 -5.65
CA LEU A 150 10.11 -11.36 -7.07
C LEU A 150 11.35 -12.19 -7.42
N GLY A 151 11.99 -12.87 -6.45
CA GLY A 151 13.16 -13.71 -6.67
C GLY A 151 14.49 -12.95 -6.83
N TRP A 152 14.55 -11.68 -6.46
CA TRP A 152 15.78 -10.87 -6.47
C TRP A 152 16.64 -11.07 -5.22
N LEU A 153 16.04 -11.52 -4.12
CA LEU A 153 16.72 -11.83 -2.87
C LEU A 153 16.30 -13.22 -2.38
N THR A 154 17.24 -13.93 -1.77
CA THR A 154 16.99 -15.17 -1.02
C THR A 154 16.60 -14.88 0.43
#